data_AF-A0A353FKX4-F1
#
_entry.id   AF-A0A353FKX4-F1
#
_cell.length_a   1.000
_cell.length_b   1.000
_cell.length_c   1.000
_cell.angle_alpha   90.00
_cell.angle_beta   90.00
_cell.angle_gamma   90.00
#
_symmetry.space_group_name_H-M   'P 1'
#
loop_
_entity.id
_entity.type
_entity.pdbx_description
1 polymer ?
#
loop_
_entity_poly.entity_id
_entity_poly.type
_entity_poly.pdbx_seq_one_letter_code
_entity_poly.pdbx_strand_id
1 'polypeptide(L)'
;QVYESTVHIPLIWKIPGDSGGRVREDTVGLIDLMPTILELVGLTPPPGLQGKSINPTGPELPPGRVLFSEANWPEPQIAWNQNYLKVILFPDSGRHPEVYDLKLDPHELEELTRPNSIRIAGDYLEAWREACIATQQDLEMQPGVRNLNQLDPAQRAELEALGYIGG
;
A
#
# COMPACT_ATOMS: atom_id res chain seq x y z
N GLN A 1 3.31 0.62 11.79
CA GLN A 1 4.62 0.09 11.33
C GLN A 1 4.41 -0.61 9.99
N VAL A 2 5.44 -0.68 9.14
CA VAL A 2 5.36 -1.26 7.79
C VAL A 2 6.09 -2.61 7.64
N TYR A 3 6.51 -3.22 8.75
CA TYR A 3 7.11 -4.56 8.80
C TYR A 3 6.11 -5.64 8.36
N GLU A 4 6.63 -6.76 7.86
CA GLU A 4 5.91 -7.88 7.26
C GLU A 4 4.89 -8.48 8.23
N SER A 5 5.27 -8.56 9.52
CA SER A 5 4.38 -8.96 10.61
C SER A 5 3.10 -8.13 10.74
N THR A 6 3.08 -6.91 10.19
CA THR A 6 1.93 -5.99 10.22
C THR A 6 1.23 -5.88 8.87
N VAL A 7 1.98 -5.88 7.76
CA VAL A 7 1.42 -5.60 6.42
C VAL A 7 1.01 -6.84 5.65
N HIS A 8 1.58 -8.01 5.95
CA HIS A 8 1.21 -9.27 5.31
C HIS A 8 0.06 -9.93 6.06
N ILE A 9 -1.16 -9.69 5.58
CA ILE A 9 -2.39 -10.16 6.20
C ILE A 9 -3.03 -11.31 5.38
N PRO A 10 -3.82 -12.18 6.02
CA PRO A 10 -4.59 -13.17 5.29
C PRO A 10 -5.69 -12.51 4.45
N LEU A 11 -5.74 -12.86 3.16
CA LEU A 11 -6.86 -12.55 2.26
C LEU A 11 -7.42 -13.86 1.69
N ILE A 12 -8.71 -14.11 1.93
CA ILE A 12 -9.40 -15.33 1.49
C ILE A 12 -10.58 -14.96 0.60
N TRP A 13 -10.64 -15.54 -0.60
CA TRP A 13 -11.77 -15.42 -1.51
C TRP A 13 -12.60 -16.71 -1.52
N LYS A 14 -13.92 -16.58 -1.38
CA LYS A 14 -14.86 -17.68 -1.59
C LYS A 14 -15.81 -17.31 -2.73
N ILE A 15 -15.57 -17.88 -3.91
CA ILE A 15 -16.33 -17.59 -5.12
C ILE A 15 -17.35 -18.71 -5.39
N PRO A 16 -18.62 -18.38 -5.69
CA PRO A 16 -19.61 -19.39 -6.11
C PRO A 16 -19.14 -20.16 -7.34
N GLY A 17 -19.23 -21.49 -7.31
CA GLY A 17 -18.82 -22.35 -8.42
C GLY A 17 -17.31 -22.64 -8.50
N ASP A 18 -16.49 -22.00 -7.66
CA ASP A 18 -15.06 -22.29 -7.59
C ASP A 18 -14.77 -23.54 -6.74
N SER A 19 -13.83 -24.38 -7.20
CA SER A 19 -13.42 -25.58 -6.47
C SER A 19 -12.64 -25.25 -5.19
N GLY A 20 -12.11 -24.03 -5.08
CA GLY A 20 -11.34 -23.56 -3.93
C GLY A 20 -10.03 -24.33 -3.75
N GLY A 21 -9.43 -24.18 -2.57
CA GLY A 21 -8.19 -24.88 -2.19
C GLY A 21 -6.93 -24.37 -2.91
N ARG A 22 -7.03 -23.26 -3.64
CA ARG A 22 -5.89 -22.62 -4.30
C ARG A 22 -5.23 -21.61 -3.38
N VAL A 23 -3.93 -21.76 -3.18
CA VAL A 23 -3.04 -20.73 -2.59
C VAL A 23 -2.37 -20.01 -3.76
N ARG A 24 -2.23 -18.69 -3.63
CA ARG A 24 -1.65 -17.82 -4.66
C ARG A 24 -0.37 -17.21 -4.12
N GLU A 25 0.67 -17.16 -4.95
CA GLU A 25 1.99 -16.61 -4.60
C GLU A 25 2.25 -15.24 -5.25
N ASP A 26 1.32 -14.74 -6.07
CA ASP A 26 1.46 -13.44 -6.70
C ASP A 26 1.25 -12.27 -5.72
N THR A 27 2.02 -11.21 -5.92
CA THR A 27 1.99 -10.02 -5.07
C THR A 27 0.71 -9.21 -5.30
N VAL A 28 -0.13 -9.12 -4.27
CA VAL A 28 -1.39 -8.38 -4.26
C VAL A 28 -1.43 -7.40 -3.08
N GLY A 29 -2.17 -6.29 -3.23
CA GLY A 29 -2.31 -5.27 -2.19
C GLY A 29 -3.76 -4.98 -1.84
N LEU A 30 -4.01 -4.32 -0.71
CA LEU A 30 -5.35 -3.92 -0.29
C LEU A 30 -6.08 -3.06 -1.35
N ILE A 31 -5.32 -2.26 -2.09
CA ILE A 31 -5.80 -1.44 -3.21
C ILE A 31 -6.47 -2.26 -4.33
N ASP A 32 -6.18 -3.56 -4.41
CA ASP A 32 -6.73 -4.46 -5.42
C ASP A 32 -8.15 -4.95 -5.07
N LEU A 33 -8.56 -4.84 -3.80
CA LEU A 33 -9.88 -5.31 -3.39
C LEU A 33 -10.99 -4.59 -4.13
N MET A 34 -10.93 -3.26 -4.20
CA MET A 34 -11.99 -2.47 -4.81
C MET A 34 -12.19 -2.82 -6.31
N PRO A 35 -11.16 -2.77 -7.19
CA PRO A 35 -11.35 -3.17 -8.58
C PRO A 35 -11.74 -4.64 -8.74
N THR A 36 -11.25 -5.53 -7.86
CA THR A 36 -11.63 -6.96 -7.90
C THR A 36 -13.11 -7.17 -7.57
N ILE A 37 -13.61 -6.52 -6.51
CA ILE A 37 -15.03 -6.62 -6.12
C ILE A 37 -15.91 -6.08 -7.24
N LEU A 38 -15.58 -4.92 -7.80
CA LEU A 38 -16.35 -4.31 -8.88
C LEU A 38 -16.42 -5.23 -10.10
N GLU A 39 -15.29 -5.82 -10.53
CA GLU A 39 -15.29 -6.78 -11.62
C GLU A 39 -16.17 -8.01 -11.33
N LEU A 40 -16.06 -8.58 -10.12
CA LEU A 40 -16.84 -9.75 -9.71
C LEU A 40 -18.37 -9.52 -9.73
N VAL A 41 -18.81 -8.28 -9.46
CA VAL A 41 -20.24 -7.91 -9.52
C VAL A 41 -20.66 -7.31 -10.87
N GLY A 42 -19.77 -7.32 -11.87
CA GLY A 42 -20.06 -6.82 -13.22
C GLY A 42 -20.13 -5.29 -13.33
N LEU A 43 -19.48 -4.56 -12.41
CA LEU A 43 -19.37 -3.11 -12.44
C LEU A 43 -18.02 -2.67 -13.01
N THR A 44 -18.03 -1.56 -13.75
CA THR A 44 -16.80 -0.95 -14.27
C THR A 44 -16.07 -0.20 -13.15
N PRO A 45 -14.78 -0.49 -12.90
CA PRO A 45 -13.99 0.28 -11.95
C PRO A 45 -13.86 1.75 -12.39
N PRO A 46 -13.96 2.73 -11.48
CA PRO A 46 -13.71 4.13 -11.81
C PRO A 46 -12.28 4.36 -12.32
N PRO A 47 -12.03 5.45 -13.05
CA PRO A 47 -10.67 5.84 -13.45
C PRO A 47 -9.83 6.22 -12.22
N GLY A 48 -8.50 6.25 -12.40
CA GLY A 48 -7.55 6.70 -11.37
C GLY A 48 -7.24 5.67 -10.27
N LEU A 49 -7.74 4.45 -10.38
CA LEU A 49 -7.37 3.39 -9.46
C LEU A 49 -5.95 2.91 -9.70
N GLN A 50 -5.19 2.85 -8.62
CA GLN A 50 -3.84 2.29 -8.62
C GLN A 50 -3.84 0.76 -8.52
N GLY A 51 -4.88 0.21 -7.87
CA GLY A 51 -5.10 -1.23 -7.78
C GLY A 51 -5.53 -1.84 -9.10
N LYS A 52 -5.35 -3.14 -9.24
CA LYS A 52 -5.78 -3.95 -10.38
C LYS A 52 -6.63 -5.09 -9.86
N SER A 53 -7.64 -5.48 -10.62
CA SER A 53 -8.37 -6.69 -10.30
C SER A 53 -7.44 -7.90 -10.41
N ILE A 54 -7.51 -8.79 -9.43
CA ILE A 54 -6.64 -9.98 -9.35
C ILE A 54 -7.30 -11.24 -9.90
N ASN A 55 -8.56 -11.16 -10.38
CA ASN A 55 -9.42 -12.29 -10.78
C ASN A 55 -9.14 -13.56 -9.95
N PRO A 56 -9.81 -13.75 -8.80
CA PRO A 56 -9.47 -14.82 -7.85
C PRO A 56 -9.44 -16.23 -8.46
N THR A 57 -10.27 -16.50 -9.47
CA THR A 57 -10.34 -17.80 -10.16
C THR A 57 -9.46 -17.89 -11.40
N GLY A 58 -8.93 -16.75 -11.88
CA GLY A 58 -8.07 -16.65 -13.07
C GLY A 58 -6.59 -17.00 -12.80
N PRO A 59 -5.69 -16.82 -13.78
CA PRO A 59 -4.26 -17.02 -13.58
C PRO A 59 -3.67 -16.02 -12.56
N GLU A 60 -2.51 -16.37 -12.01
CA GLU A 60 -1.71 -15.46 -11.18
C GLU A 60 -1.20 -14.25 -11.99
N LEU A 61 -1.03 -13.12 -11.31
CA LEU A 61 -0.40 -11.95 -11.89
C LEU A 61 1.08 -12.20 -12.17
N PRO A 62 1.65 -11.56 -13.23
CA PRO A 62 3.08 -11.66 -13.50
C PRO A 62 3.91 -11.05 -12.35
N PRO A 63 5.13 -11.55 -12.12
CA PRO A 63 6.04 -10.98 -11.14
C PRO A 63 6.50 -9.56 -11.55
N GLY A 64 7.13 -8.85 -10.62
CA GLY A 64 7.70 -7.52 -10.82
C GLY A 64 6.78 -6.37 -10.42
N ARG A 65 5.58 -6.67 -9.91
CA ARG A 65 4.68 -5.69 -9.34
C ARG A 65 5.32 -5.01 -8.12
N VAL A 66 5.17 -3.69 -8.06
CA VAL A 66 5.58 -2.87 -6.91
C VAL A 66 4.36 -2.57 -6.04
N LEU A 67 4.52 -2.68 -4.72
CA LEU A 67 3.55 -2.23 -3.73
C LEU A 67 4.21 -1.29 -2.72
N PHE A 68 3.42 -0.30 -2.28
CA PHE A 68 3.78 0.60 -1.20
C PHE A 68 2.94 0.29 0.05
N SER A 69 3.54 0.47 1.21
CA SER A 69 2.84 0.48 2.50
C SER A 69 3.34 1.67 3.32
N GLU A 70 2.42 2.36 3.99
CA GLU A 70 2.74 3.56 4.75
C GLU A 70 2.24 3.45 6.18
N ALA A 71 3.02 3.96 7.12
CA ALA A 71 2.61 4.15 8.50
C ALA A 71 3.15 5.48 9.03
N ASN A 72 2.37 6.19 9.84
CA ASN A 72 2.76 7.49 10.40
C ASN A 72 3.20 7.41 11.87
N TRP A 73 3.10 6.24 12.51
CA TRP A 73 3.41 6.04 13.91
C TRP A 73 4.39 4.86 14.12
N PRO A 74 5.38 4.98 15.04
CA PRO A 74 5.72 6.16 15.85
C PRO A 74 6.37 7.30 15.06
N GLU A 75 6.75 7.03 13.82
CA GLU A 75 7.31 7.97 12.87
C GLU A 75 6.86 7.58 11.44
N PRO A 76 7.01 8.48 10.44
CA PRO A 76 6.73 8.16 9.05
C PRO A 76 7.62 7.02 8.53
N GLN A 77 6.98 6.00 7.99
CA GLN A 77 7.61 4.83 7.40
C GLN A 77 6.93 4.53 6.06
N ILE A 78 7.73 4.30 5.03
CA ILE A 78 7.26 3.90 3.70
C ILE A 78 8.02 2.64 3.29
N ALA A 79 7.31 1.53 3.10
CA ALA A 79 7.89 0.31 2.55
C ALA A 79 7.60 0.22 1.05
N TRP A 80 8.64 0.00 0.26
CA TRP A 80 8.58 -0.41 -1.13
C TRP A 80 8.84 -1.92 -1.21
N ASN A 81 7.99 -2.65 -1.92
CA ASN A 81 8.09 -4.10 -2.08
C ASN A 81 8.07 -4.49 -3.55
N GLN A 82 9.03 -5.32 -3.98
CA GLN A 82 9.03 -5.94 -5.31
C GLN A 82 9.72 -7.30 -5.26
N ASN A 83 9.03 -8.36 -5.68
CA ASN A 83 9.60 -9.72 -5.80
C ASN A 83 10.37 -10.16 -4.53
N TYR A 84 9.74 -10.06 -3.35
CA TYR A 84 10.33 -10.37 -2.04
C TYR A 84 11.42 -9.41 -1.55
N LEU A 85 11.89 -8.47 -2.37
CA LEU A 85 12.79 -7.42 -1.91
C LEU A 85 11.97 -6.29 -1.31
N LYS A 86 12.26 -5.95 -0.06
CA LYS A 86 11.62 -4.88 0.68
C LYS A 86 12.64 -3.81 1.05
N VAL A 87 12.27 -2.55 0.85
CA VAL A 87 13.03 -1.38 1.29
C VAL A 87 12.13 -0.53 2.16
N ILE A 88 12.54 -0.27 3.40
CA ILE A 88 11.84 0.62 4.31
C ILE A 88 12.59 1.94 4.34
N LEU A 89 11.90 3.00 3.97
CA LEU A 89 12.36 4.38 4.04
C LEU A 89 11.73 5.03 5.27
N PHE A 90 12.50 5.88 5.95
CA PHE A 90 12.03 6.63 7.13
C PHE A 90 12.10 8.14 6.86
N PRO A 91 11.15 8.71 6.08
CA PRO A 91 11.10 10.15 5.83
C PRO A 91 11.13 10.94 7.13
N ASP A 92 11.88 12.04 7.15
CA ASP A 92 11.90 13.03 8.24
C ASP A 92 12.38 12.54 9.61
N SER A 93 12.83 11.28 9.74
CA SER A 93 13.32 10.68 10.99
C SER A 93 14.84 10.76 11.20
N GLY A 94 15.60 10.89 10.10
CA GLY A 94 17.06 10.72 10.11
C GLY A 94 17.55 9.27 10.24
N ARG A 95 16.67 8.27 10.36
CA ARG A 95 17.04 6.85 10.33
C ARG A 95 17.51 6.44 8.94
N HIS A 96 18.47 5.53 8.87
CA HIS A 96 18.91 4.98 7.59
C HIS A 96 17.82 4.04 7.03
N PRO A 97 17.71 3.92 5.69
CA PRO A 97 16.84 2.94 5.07
C PRO A 97 17.22 1.51 5.42
N GLU A 98 16.22 0.66 5.65
CA GLU A 98 16.39 -0.78 5.89
C GLU A 98 16.07 -1.58 4.62
N VAL A 99 16.78 -2.68 4.37
CA VAL A 99 16.54 -3.54 3.21
C VAL A 99 16.49 -5.01 3.64
N TYR A 100 15.45 -5.73 3.21
CA TYR A 100 15.23 -7.14 3.54
C TYR A 100 14.92 -7.97 2.29
N ASP A 101 15.35 -9.23 2.31
CA ASP A 101 14.97 -10.24 1.33
C ASP A 101 13.98 -11.21 1.99
N LEU A 102 12.69 -10.96 1.81
CA LEU A 102 11.60 -11.70 2.46
C LEU A 102 11.55 -13.18 2.06
N LYS A 103 12.25 -13.58 1.00
CA LYS A 103 12.35 -14.98 0.60
C LYS A 103 13.32 -15.75 1.49
N LEU A 104 14.43 -15.10 1.88
CA LEU A 104 15.45 -15.69 2.74
C LEU A 104 15.19 -15.38 4.22
N ASP A 105 14.59 -14.23 4.51
CA ASP A 105 14.29 -13.72 5.83
C ASP A 105 12.86 -13.17 5.91
N PRO A 106 11.84 -14.06 6.00
CA PRO A 106 10.42 -13.67 6.08
C PRO A 106 10.06 -12.86 7.35
N HIS A 107 10.98 -12.79 8.32
CA HIS A 107 10.78 -12.14 9.60
C HIS A 107 11.57 -10.84 9.73
N GLU A 108 12.29 -10.41 8.69
CA GLU A 108 13.03 -9.15 8.63
C GLU A 108 14.00 -8.96 9.81
N LEU A 109 14.72 -10.03 10.16
CA LEU A 109 15.67 -10.06 11.26
C LEU A 109 17.07 -9.59 10.85
N GLU A 110 17.45 -9.76 9.59
CA GLU A 110 18.79 -9.46 9.07
C GLU A 110 18.74 -8.41 7.94
N GLU A 111 19.16 -7.18 8.26
CA GLU A 111 19.27 -6.09 7.29
C GLU A 111 20.39 -6.36 6.26
N LEU A 112 20.08 -6.12 4.98
CA LEU A 112 21.01 -6.22 3.87
C LEU A 112 21.59 -4.87 3.46
N THR A 113 22.89 -4.81 3.19
CA THR A 113 23.49 -3.63 2.55
C THR A 113 23.28 -3.66 1.03
N ARG A 114 22.25 -2.96 0.52
CA ARG A 114 21.96 -2.86 -0.93
C ARG A 114 21.68 -1.41 -1.36
N PRO A 115 22.70 -0.56 -1.57
CA PRO A 115 22.52 0.86 -1.90
C PRO A 115 21.77 1.09 -3.22
N ASN A 116 21.91 0.18 -4.19
CA ASN A 116 21.17 0.26 -5.45
C ASN A 116 19.66 0.07 -5.24
N SER A 117 19.26 -0.83 -4.34
CA SER A 117 17.84 -1.07 -4.03
C SER A 117 17.21 0.13 -3.35
N ILE A 118 17.95 0.79 -2.45
CA ILE A 118 17.50 2.02 -1.79
C ILE A 118 17.25 3.12 -2.82
N ARG A 119 18.19 3.34 -3.74
CA ARG A 119 18.03 4.33 -4.81
C ARG A 119 16.81 4.01 -5.69
N ILE A 120 16.67 2.76 -6.12
CA ILE A 120 15.52 2.32 -6.94
C ILE A 120 14.20 2.56 -6.20
N ALA A 121 14.11 2.19 -4.92
CA ALA A 121 12.91 2.42 -4.12
C ALA A 121 12.56 3.92 -4.01
N GLY A 122 13.57 4.78 -3.82
CA GLY A 122 13.41 6.23 -3.84
C GLY A 122 12.90 6.76 -5.17
N ASP A 123 13.51 6.33 -6.29
CA ASP A 123 13.09 6.72 -7.65
C ASP A 123 11.62 6.31 -7.92
N TYR A 124 11.23 5.10 -7.51
CA TYR A 124 9.86 4.61 -7.62
C TYR A 124 8.88 5.39 -6.73
N LEU A 125 9.28 5.75 -5.51
CA LEU A 125 8.45 6.51 -4.58
C LEU A 125 8.14 7.89 -5.14
N GLU A 126 9.14 8.59 -5.68
CA GLU A 126 8.95 9.91 -6.28
C GLU A 126 8.05 9.83 -7.52
N ALA A 127 8.30 8.88 -8.43
CA ALA A 127 7.44 8.66 -9.59
C ALA A 127 5.98 8.32 -9.19
N TRP A 128 5.79 7.51 -8.15
CA TRP A 128 4.47 7.19 -7.63
C TRP A 128 3.77 8.41 -7.03
N ARG A 129 4.48 9.27 -6.29
CA ARG A 129 3.95 10.52 -5.73
C ARG A 129 3.50 11.49 -6.83
N GLU A 130 4.31 11.66 -7.87
CA GLU A 130 3.95 12.49 -9.03
C GLU A 130 2.67 11.96 -9.70
N ALA A 131 2.57 10.65 -9.92
CA ALA A 131 1.38 10.02 -10.48
C ALA A 131 0.13 10.21 -9.58
N CYS A 132 0.29 10.14 -8.26
CA CYS A 132 -0.80 10.43 -7.31
C CYS A 132 -1.30 11.86 -7.44
N ILE A 133 -0.38 12.83 -7.50
CA ILE A 133 -0.71 14.26 -7.61
C ILE A 133 -1.44 14.54 -8.92
N ALA A 134 -0.92 14.01 -10.05
CA ALA A 134 -1.56 14.14 -11.35
C ALA A 134 -2.98 13.55 -11.34
N THR A 135 -3.15 12.35 -10.79
CA THR A 135 -4.47 11.69 -10.69
C THR A 135 -5.44 12.51 -9.83
N GLN A 136 -4.97 13.08 -8.71
CA GLN A 136 -5.80 13.93 -7.86
C GLN A 136 -6.25 15.20 -8.58
N GLN A 137 -5.37 15.81 -9.37
CA GLN A 137 -5.69 16.99 -10.18
C GLN A 137 -6.70 16.66 -11.27
N ASP A 138 -6.47 15.58 -12.02
CA ASP A 138 -7.34 15.14 -13.12
C ASP A 138 -8.75 14.77 -12.65
N LEU A 139 -8.87 14.26 -11.42
CA LEU A 139 -10.14 13.87 -10.81
C LEU A 139 -10.74 14.96 -9.90
N GLU A 140 -10.15 16.17 -9.86
CA GLU A 140 -10.59 17.28 -9.00
C GLU A 140 -10.73 16.88 -7.52
N MET A 141 -9.87 15.98 -7.06
CA MET A 141 -9.89 15.48 -5.68
C MET A 141 -9.32 16.55 -4.75
N GLN A 142 -9.99 16.78 -3.62
CA GLN A 142 -9.41 17.60 -2.56
C GLN A 142 -8.20 16.88 -1.95
N PRO A 143 -7.11 17.59 -1.64
CA PRO A 143 -5.98 17.00 -0.94
C PRO A 143 -6.45 16.46 0.41
N GLY A 144 -6.10 15.21 0.71
CA GLY A 144 -6.42 14.61 2.00
C GLY A 144 -5.79 15.40 3.14
N VAL A 145 -6.52 15.57 4.25
CA VAL A 145 -6.01 16.21 5.46
C VAL A 145 -4.93 15.31 6.06
N ARG A 146 -3.66 15.75 6.00
CA ARG A 146 -2.52 14.96 6.50
C ARG A 146 -2.19 15.24 7.95
N ASN A 147 -2.70 16.33 8.51
CA ASN A 147 -2.48 16.75 9.88
C ASN A 147 -3.75 17.39 10.44
N LEU A 148 -4.12 17.07 11.69
CA LEU A 148 -5.26 17.69 12.37
C LEU A 148 -5.16 19.22 12.43
N ASN A 149 -3.94 19.77 12.39
CA ASN A 149 -3.71 21.22 12.33
C ASN A 149 -4.11 21.86 10.99
N GLN A 150 -4.36 21.07 9.96
CA GLN A 150 -4.84 21.52 8.65
C GLN A 150 -6.37 21.47 8.53
N LEU A 151 -7.07 20.98 9.56
CA LEU A 151 -8.52 20.99 9.60
C LEU A 151 -9.04 22.41 9.76
N ASP A 152 -10.03 22.77 8.94
CA ASP A 152 -10.79 23.98 9.20
C ASP A 152 -11.62 23.83 10.51
N PRO A 153 -12.10 24.94 11.09
CA PRO A 153 -12.85 24.89 12.34
C PRO A 153 -14.11 24.00 12.30
N ALA A 154 -14.74 23.84 11.13
CA ALA A 154 -15.94 23.01 10.98
C ALA A 154 -15.58 21.52 10.96
N GLN A 155 -14.55 21.15 10.18
CA GLN A 155 -14.03 19.78 10.12
C GLN A 155 -13.51 19.31 11.48
N ARG A 156 -12.86 20.20 12.23
CA ARG A 156 -12.40 19.90 13.60
C ARG A 156 -13.57 19.64 14.54
N ALA A 157 -14.58 20.50 14.54
CA ALA A 157 -15.75 20.34 15.40
C ALA A 157 -16.52 19.04 15.09
N GLU A 158 -16.59 18.64 13.81
CA GLU A 158 -17.18 17.37 13.40
C GLU A 158 -16.38 16.17 13.94
N LEU A 159 -15.05 16.18 13.79
CA LEU A 159 -14.20 15.11 14.29
C LEU A 159 -14.15 15.04 15.83
N GLU A 160 -14.26 16.18 16.52
CA GLU A 160 -14.43 16.25 17.98
C GLU A 160 -15.78 15.64 18.40
N ALA A 161 -16.88 15.96 17.69
CA ALA A 161 -18.19 15.38 17.96
C ALA A 161 -18.25 13.85 17.73
N LEU A 162 -17.47 13.35 16.78
CA LEU A 162 -17.31 11.92 16.50
C LEU A 162 -16.30 11.23 17.44
N GLY A 163 -15.61 11.97 18.31
CA GLY A 163 -14.63 11.44 19.26
C GLY A 163 -13.28 11.05 18.65
N TYR A 164 -13.00 11.45 17.40
CA TYR A 164 -11.68 11.25 16.76
C TYR A 164 -10.64 12.27 17.24
N ILE A 165 -11.09 13.39 17.81
CA ILE A 165 -10.25 14.42 18.41
C ILE A 165 -10.73 14.61 19.85
N GLY A 166 -9.95 14.14 20.82
CA GLY A 166 -10.28 14.25 22.24
C GLY A 166 -9.22 13.59 23.12
N GLY A 167 -8.51 14.43 23.91
CA GLY A 167 -7.42 14.05 24.81
C GLY A 167 -6.16 14.84 24.57
#